data_AF-A0ABD3LSK7-F1
#
_entry.id   AF-A0ABD3LSK7-F1
#
_cell.length_a   1.000
_cell.length_b   1.000
_cell.length_c   1.000
_cell.angle_alpha   90.00
_cell.angle_beta   90.00
_cell.angle_gamma   90.00
#
_symmetry.space_group_name_H-M   'P 1'
#
loop_
_entity.id
_entity.type
_entity.pdbx_description
1 polymer ?
#
loop_
_entity_poly.entity_id
_entity_poly.type
_entity_poly.pdbx_seq_one_letter_code
_entity_poly.pdbx_strand_id
1 'polypeptide(L)'
;MGCEWELSFCLGIRPWIVVAYSASLAVATIAEYNILMHPFHMLGVVGVFGGSLFSAMHGSLVTSSLIRETKKNESTNEGCIFDQEEETYTIVVAHGYFRISIMVFNLNGFNFNQSVVDGQGRVIYTWANIINRANLGMKVIHEHNAHNFPLDLATVEVPSING
;
A
#
# COMPACT_ATOMS: atom_id res chain seq x y z
N MET A 1 -19.51 -2.19 23.26
CA MET A 1 -20.16 -1.16 22.42
C MET A 1 -20.59 0.07 23.22
N GLY A 2 -21.59 0.01 24.12
CA GLY A 2 -22.05 1.20 24.87
C GLY A 2 -20.96 1.86 25.74
N CYS A 3 -20.22 1.06 26.52
CA CYS A 3 -19.17 1.56 27.40
C CYS A 3 -17.99 2.20 26.66
N GLU A 4 -17.65 1.73 25.46
CA GLU A 4 -16.54 2.29 24.66
C GLU A 4 -16.89 3.68 24.11
N TRP A 5 -18.16 3.86 23.74
CA TRP A 5 -18.68 5.14 23.30
C TRP A 5 -18.76 6.13 24.47
N GLU A 6 -19.28 5.70 25.62
CA GLU A 6 -19.36 6.54 26.83
C GLU A 6 -17.97 6.96 27.31
N LEU A 7 -17.00 6.03 27.36
CA LEU A 7 -15.62 6.35 27.72
C LEU A 7 -15.00 7.36 26.73
N SER A 8 -15.25 7.19 25.43
CA SER A 8 -14.75 8.11 24.41
C SER A 8 -15.32 9.53 24.60
N PHE A 9 -16.61 9.63 24.91
CA PHE A 9 -17.28 10.90 25.17
C PHE A 9 -16.77 11.57 26.45
N CYS A 10 -16.63 10.81 27.54
CA CYS A 10 -16.10 11.30 28.81
C CYS A 10 -14.67 11.83 28.71
N LEU A 11 -13.85 11.24 27.84
CA LEU A 11 -12.46 11.65 27.59
C LEU A 11 -12.32 12.70 26.47
N GLY A 12 -13.43 13.09 25.82
CA GLY A 12 -13.40 14.05 24.70
C GLY A 12 -12.69 13.55 23.43
N ILE A 13 -12.50 12.23 23.29
CA ILE A 13 -11.83 11.60 22.15
C ILE A 13 -12.81 11.24 21.02
N ARG A 14 -12.31 11.05 19.80
CA ARG A 14 -13.14 10.73 18.62
C ARG A 14 -13.80 9.34 18.80
N PRO A 15 -15.14 9.21 18.69
CA PRO A 15 -15.87 8.00 19.10
C PRO A 15 -15.91 6.89 18.02
N TRP A 16 -14.83 6.68 17.27
CA TRP A 16 -14.80 5.70 16.17
C TRP A 16 -14.41 4.28 16.61
N ILE A 17 -13.92 4.10 17.85
CA ILE A 17 -13.52 2.79 18.39
C ILE A 17 -14.70 1.81 18.42
N VAL A 18 -15.88 2.29 18.85
CA VAL A 18 -17.11 1.47 18.89
C VAL A 18 -17.54 0.98 17.51
N VAL A 19 -17.26 1.76 16.45
CA VAL A 19 -17.58 1.39 15.06
C VAL A 19 -16.63 0.32 14.53
N ALA A 20 -15.35 0.35 14.93
CA ALA A 20 -14.42 -0.74 14.59
C ALA A 20 -14.82 -2.05 15.28
N TYR A 21 -15.22 -1.98 16.56
CA TYR A 21 -15.61 -3.16 17.36
C TYR A 21 -16.89 -3.84 16.87
N SER A 22 -17.80 -3.10 16.23
CA SER A 22 -19.05 -3.66 15.69
C SER A 22 -18.82 -4.75 14.63
N ALA A 23 -17.72 -4.65 13.88
CA ALA A 23 -17.38 -5.62 12.84
C ALA A 23 -17.12 -7.03 13.41
N SER A 24 -16.46 -7.12 14.57
CA SER A 24 -16.21 -8.40 15.25
C SER A 24 -17.50 -9.05 15.77
N LEU A 25 -18.46 -8.23 16.23
CA LEU A 25 -19.75 -8.73 16.71
C LEU A 25 -20.61 -9.30 15.57
N ALA A 26 -20.56 -8.68 14.39
CA ALA A 26 -21.30 -9.13 13.21
C ALA A 26 -20.81 -10.48 12.64
N VAL A 27 -19.54 -10.84 12.86
CA VAL A 27 -18.97 -12.12 12.39
C VAL A 27 -19.41 -13.30 13.28
N ALA A 28 -19.64 -13.06 14.58
CA ALA A 28 -20.05 -14.09 15.52
C ALA A 28 -21.44 -14.70 15.22
N THR A 29 -22.25 -14.06 14.38
CA THR A 29 -23.64 -14.45 14.10
C THR A 29 -23.84 -15.27 12.82
N ILE A 30 -22.77 -15.68 12.12
CA ILE A 30 -22.87 -16.34 10.80
C ILE A 30 -22.12 -17.67 10.83
N ALA A 31 -22.80 -18.78 11.17
CA ALA A 31 -22.16 -20.09 11.35
C ALA A 31 -22.75 -21.25 10.52
N GLU A 32 -23.89 -21.10 9.84
CA GLU A 32 -24.64 -22.28 9.38
C GLU A 32 -25.04 -22.29 7.90
N TYR A 33 -24.12 -22.01 6.97
CA TYR A 33 -24.37 -22.25 5.52
C TYR A 33 -23.05 -22.61 4.81
N ASN A 34 -23.10 -23.07 3.55
CA ASN A 34 -21.94 -23.38 2.68
C ASN A 34 -21.13 -22.10 2.35
N ILE A 35 -20.52 -21.54 3.38
CA ILE A 35 -20.08 -20.15 3.49
C ILE A 35 -18.84 -19.87 2.64
N LEU A 36 -18.04 -20.91 2.34
CA LEU A 36 -16.84 -20.79 1.53
C LEU A 36 -17.11 -20.25 0.12
N MET A 37 -18.29 -20.54 -0.45
CA MET A 37 -18.64 -20.06 -1.80
C MET A 37 -19.39 -18.72 -1.78
N HIS A 38 -19.65 -18.16 -0.61
CA HIS A 38 -20.41 -16.92 -0.48
C HIS A 38 -19.49 -15.69 -0.65
N PRO A 39 -19.83 -14.74 -1.54
CA PRO A 39 -18.95 -13.61 -1.84
C PRO A 39 -18.65 -12.73 -0.61
N PHE A 40 -19.58 -12.62 0.34
CA PHE A 40 -19.32 -11.87 1.58
C PHE A 40 -18.33 -12.58 2.52
N HIS A 41 -18.25 -13.91 2.47
CA HIS A 41 -17.21 -14.64 3.20
C HIS A 41 -15.83 -14.39 2.56
N MET A 42 -15.75 -14.41 1.23
CA MET A 42 -14.51 -14.07 0.53
C MET A 42 -14.03 -12.64 0.85
N LEU A 43 -14.96 -11.68 0.96
CA LEU A 43 -14.63 -10.32 1.43
C LEU A 43 -14.12 -10.32 2.88
N GLY A 44 -14.72 -11.11 3.77
CA GLY A 44 -14.22 -11.28 5.15
C GLY A 44 -12.80 -11.88 5.19
N VAL A 45 -12.54 -12.91 4.38
CA VAL A 45 -11.20 -13.53 4.24
C VAL A 45 -10.19 -12.50 3.75
N VAL A 46 -10.51 -11.73 2.70
CA VAL A 46 -9.65 -10.63 2.21
C VAL A 46 -9.41 -9.59 3.30
N GLY A 47 -10.42 -9.24 4.09
CA GLY A 47 -10.30 -8.31 5.21
C GLY A 47 -9.35 -8.80 6.30
N VAL A 48 -9.44 -10.07 6.71
CA VAL A 48 -8.59 -10.65 7.76
C VAL A 48 -7.15 -10.81 7.27
N PHE A 49 -6.93 -11.36 6.07
CA PHE A 49 -5.59 -11.49 5.50
C PHE A 49 -4.95 -10.13 5.17
N GLY A 50 -5.73 -9.18 4.66
CA GLY A 50 -5.28 -7.81 4.44
C GLY A 50 -4.94 -7.12 5.74
N GLY A 51 -5.77 -7.25 6.78
CA GLY A 51 -5.53 -6.67 8.10
C GLY A 51 -4.27 -7.20 8.77
N SER A 52 -4.00 -8.51 8.71
CA SER A 52 -2.76 -9.08 9.26
C SER A 52 -1.53 -8.64 8.47
N LEU A 53 -1.63 -8.58 7.14
CA LEU A 53 -0.57 -8.05 6.27
C LEU A 53 -0.26 -6.59 6.60
N PHE A 54 -1.28 -5.73 6.66
CA PHE A 54 -1.10 -4.31 6.95
C PHE A 54 -0.62 -4.05 8.38
N SER A 55 -1.02 -4.88 9.35
CA SER A 55 -0.50 -4.82 10.72
C SER A 55 1.01 -5.11 10.75
N ALA A 56 1.44 -6.21 10.12
CA ALA A 56 2.86 -6.55 10.01
C ALA A 56 3.67 -5.51 9.21
N MET A 57 3.07 -5.00 8.12
CA MET A 57 3.67 -3.94 7.30
C MET A 57 3.83 -2.64 8.09
N HIS A 58 2.80 -2.19 8.81
CA HIS A 58 2.87 -0.98 9.61
C HIS A 58 3.92 -1.11 10.73
N GLY A 59 3.90 -2.22 11.46
CA GLY A 59 4.89 -2.48 12.51
C GLY A 59 6.33 -2.50 11.98
N SER A 60 6.57 -3.13 10.82
CA SER A 60 7.91 -3.17 10.22
C SER A 60 8.38 -1.82 9.69
N LEU A 61 7.50 -1.02 9.07
CA LEU A 61 7.81 0.34 8.61
C LEU A 61 8.13 1.31 9.76
N VAL A 62 7.34 1.27 10.84
CA VAL A 62 7.60 2.09 12.03
C VAL A 62 8.93 1.67 12.67
N THR A 63 9.14 0.36 12.90
CA THR A 63 10.36 -0.16 13.55
C THR A 63 11.62 0.14 12.75
N SER A 64 11.55 0.09 11.42
CA SER A 64 12.70 0.37 10.53
C SER A 64 13.04 1.86 10.39
N SER A 65 12.16 2.76 10.84
CA SER A 65 12.34 4.21 10.71
C SER A 65 12.42 4.93 12.06
N LEU A 66 12.61 4.18 13.16
CA LEU A 66 12.82 4.73 14.50
C LEU A 66 14.05 5.64 14.53
N ILE A 67 13.89 6.78 15.19
CA ILE A 67 15.00 7.67 15.50
C ILE A 67 15.81 7.04 16.63
N ARG A 68 17.13 6.96 16.45
CA ARG A 68 17.99 6.29 17.42
C ARG A 68 18.30 7.21 18.58
N GLU A 69 17.60 7.00 19.69
CA GLU A 69 17.83 7.72 20.96
C GLU A 69 18.67 6.93 21.98
N THR A 70 18.92 5.64 21.73
CA THR A 70 19.59 4.75 22.70
C THR A 70 20.97 4.26 22.27
N LYS A 71 21.78 3.84 23.25
CA LYS A 71 23.10 3.24 23.01
C LYS A 71 22.96 1.82 22.46
N LYS A 72 24.02 1.32 21.80
CA LYS A 72 24.01 -0.01 21.13
C LYS A 72 23.74 -1.18 22.09
N ASN A 73 24.00 -1.01 23.38
CA ASN A 73 23.89 -2.02 24.43
C ASN A 73 22.58 -1.95 25.23
N GLU A 74 21.66 -1.07 24.85
CA GLU A 74 20.36 -0.88 25.50
C GLU A 74 19.23 -1.19 24.51
N SER A 75 18.01 -1.43 25.02
CA SER A 75 16.87 -1.67 24.14
C SER A 75 16.49 -0.38 23.42
N THR A 76 16.03 -0.46 22.17
CA THR A 76 15.52 0.72 21.44
C THR A 76 14.26 1.31 22.10
N ASN A 77 13.52 0.49 22.85
CA ASN A 77 12.29 0.90 23.52
C ASN A 77 12.55 1.88 24.67
N GLU A 78 13.74 1.89 25.26
CA GLU A 78 14.11 2.89 26.29
C GLU A 78 14.17 4.32 25.72
N GLY A 79 14.25 4.46 24.40
CA GLY A 79 14.20 5.76 23.73
C GLY A 79 12.80 6.33 23.58
N CYS A 80 11.76 5.54 23.88
CA CYS A 80 10.37 5.99 23.84
C CYS A 80 9.92 6.41 25.24
N ILE A 81 9.78 7.72 25.45
CA ILE A 81 9.34 8.29 26.72
C ILE A 81 7.83 8.55 26.65
N PHE A 82 7.09 8.11 27.67
CA PHE A 82 5.66 8.40 27.77
C PHE A 82 5.43 9.90 27.94
N ASP A 83 4.44 10.46 27.23
CA ASP A 83 4.13 11.90 27.20
C ASP A 83 5.15 12.78 26.43
N GLN A 84 5.87 12.20 25.47
CA GLN A 84 6.72 12.95 24.54
C GLN A 84 5.90 13.61 23.41
N GLU A 85 6.21 14.86 23.07
CA GLU A 85 5.56 15.60 21.99
C GLU A 85 6.13 15.29 20.59
N GLU A 86 7.40 14.90 20.50
CA GLU A 86 8.06 14.57 19.23
C GLU A 86 7.81 13.12 18.80
N GLU A 87 7.58 12.93 17.49
CA GLU A 87 7.37 11.62 16.86
C GLU A 87 8.63 10.74 16.95
N THR A 88 8.49 9.48 17.39
CA THR A 88 9.62 8.55 17.60
C THR A 88 10.21 7.96 16.31
N TYR A 89 9.56 8.18 15.16
CA TYR A 89 9.99 7.63 13.86
C TYR A 89 9.82 8.64 12.73
N THR A 90 10.62 8.49 11.68
CA THR A 90 10.55 9.37 10.51
C THR A 90 9.63 8.81 9.44
N ILE A 91 8.41 9.35 9.35
CA ILE A 91 7.43 8.97 8.32
C ILE A 91 7.96 9.12 6.88
N VAL A 92 8.83 10.11 6.62
CA VAL A 92 9.42 10.34 5.30
C VAL A 92 10.29 9.15 4.87
N VAL A 93 11.05 8.58 5.80
CA VAL A 93 11.90 7.40 5.55
C VAL A 93 11.03 6.16 5.34
N ALA A 94 10.04 5.94 6.22
CA ALA A 94 9.09 4.84 6.08
C ALA A 94 8.35 4.88 4.74
N HIS A 95 7.88 6.06 4.33
CA HIS A 95 7.20 6.25 3.05
C HIS A 95 8.14 5.98 1.87
N GLY A 96 9.37 6.51 1.92
CA GLY A 96 10.37 6.26 0.88
C GLY A 96 10.67 4.77 0.71
N TYR A 97 10.88 4.07 1.82
CA TYR A 97 11.10 2.62 1.83
C TYR A 97 9.91 1.87 1.24
N PHE A 98 8.68 2.16 1.71
CA PHE A 98 7.47 1.51 1.22
C PHE A 98 7.27 1.71 -0.30
N ARG A 99 7.49 2.93 -0.80
CA ARG A 99 7.39 3.25 -2.22
C ARG A 99 8.37 2.41 -3.05
N ILE A 100 9.60 2.26 -2.59
CA ILE A 100 10.61 1.43 -3.26
C ILE A 100 10.20 -0.05 -3.18
N SER A 101 9.76 -0.53 -2.01
CA SER A 101 9.35 -1.93 -1.82
C SER A 101 8.23 -2.35 -2.78
N ILE A 102 7.24 -1.49 -3.03
CA ILE A 102 6.18 -1.77 -4.02
C ILE A 102 6.74 -1.81 -5.45
N MET A 103 7.62 -0.86 -5.81
CA MET A 103 8.19 -0.78 -7.16
C MET A 103 9.15 -1.94 -7.48
N VAL A 104 9.85 -2.51 -6.48
CA VAL A 104 10.80 -3.63 -6.65
C VAL A 104 10.11 -4.95 -7.05
N PHE A 105 8.84 -5.15 -6.67
CA PHE A 105 8.05 -6.32 -7.10
C PHE A 105 7.39 -6.13 -8.47
N ASN A 106 7.84 -5.16 -9.26
CA ASN A 106 7.26 -4.83 -10.56
C ASN A 106 5.76 -4.46 -10.48
N LEU A 107 5.30 -4.00 -9.30
CA LEU A 107 3.97 -3.43 -9.10
C LEU A 107 4.03 -1.94 -9.39
N ASN A 108 3.76 -1.60 -10.64
CA ASN A 108 3.91 -0.24 -11.14
C ASN A 108 2.62 0.56 -11.04
N GLY A 109 2.72 1.85 -11.36
CA GLY A 109 1.56 2.72 -11.48
C GLY A 109 0.64 2.30 -12.63
N PHE A 110 -0.54 2.93 -12.68
CA PHE A 110 -1.51 2.66 -13.73
C PHE A 110 -0.95 2.90 -15.14
N ASN A 111 -1.31 1.99 -16.04
CA ASN A 111 -0.97 2.10 -17.46
C ASN A 111 -2.24 2.45 -18.25
N PHE A 112 -2.30 3.69 -18.73
CA PHE A 112 -3.41 4.21 -19.54
C PHE A 112 -3.02 4.47 -21.00
N ASN A 113 -2.01 3.77 -21.50
CA ASN A 113 -1.57 3.88 -22.88
C ASN A 113 -2.70 3.47 -23.82
N GLN A 114 -3.01 4.35 -24.79
CA GLN A 114 -4.08 4.16 -25.77
C GLN A 114 -5.46 3.81 -25.14
N SER A 115 -5.71 4.25 -23.91
CA SER A 115 -6.94 3.94 -23.15
C SER A 115 -8.23 4.55 -23.69
N VAL A 116 -8.14 5.57 -24.55
CA VAL A 116 -9.30 6.26 -25.12
C VAL A 116 -9.29 6.05 -26.64
N VAL A 117 -10.40 5.56 -27.18
CA VAL A 117 -10.61 5.33 -28.62
C VAL A 117 -11.89 6.02 -29.10
N ASP A 118 -11.91 6.45 -30.36
CA ASP A 118 -13.12 6.98 -31.00
C ASP A 118 -14.06 5.86 -31.48
N GLY A 119 -15.23 6.23 -32.02
CA GLY A 119 -16.22 5.27 -32.56
C GLY A 119 -15.73 4.48 -33.78
N GLN A 120 -14.60 4.86 -34.36
CA GLN A 120 -13.95 4.20 -35.49
C GLN A 120 -12.75 3.33 -35.04
N GLY A 121 -12.51 3.24 -33.72
CA GLY A 121 -11.40 2.47 -33.14
C GLY A 121 -10.04 3.17 -33.21
N ARG A 122 -9.97 4.46 -33.54
CA ARG A 122 -8.72 5.23 -33.55
C ARG A 122 -8.41 5.73 -32.14
N VAL A 123 -7.13 5.68 -31.77
CA VAL A 123 -6.66 6.13 -30.46
C VAL A 123 -6.72 7.65 -30.34
N ILE A 124 -7.32 8.13 -29.26
CA ILE A 124 -7.32 9.53 -28.87
C ILE A 124 -6.17 9.74 -27.86
N TYR A 125 -5.19 10.57 -28.24
CA TYR A 125 -4.04 10.85 -27.39
C TYR A 125 -4.42 11.65 -26.15
N THR A 126 -3.98 11.14 -25.00
CA THR A 126 -4.09 11.77 -23.68
C THR A 126 -2.71 12.07 -23.10
N TRP A 127 -2.67 12.80 -21.98
CA TRP A 127 -1.44 13.05 -21.22
C TRP A 127 -0.68 11.76 -20.85
N ALA A 128 -1.37 10.64 -20.62
CA ALA A 128 -0.73 9.35 -20.34
C ALA A 128 0.16 8.88 -21.51
N ASN A 129 -0.27 9.12 -22.75
CA ASN A 129 0.48 8.74 -23.94
C ASN A 129 1.73 9.62 -24.13
N ILE A 130 1.67 10.89 -23.70
CA ILE A 130 2.82 11.81 -23.70
C ILE A 130 3.86 11.33 -22.67
N ILE A 131 3.41 10.98 -21.47
CA ILE A 131 4.27 10.42 -20.42
C ILE A 131 4.92 9.12 -20.91
N ASN A 132 4.17 8.25 -21.58
CA ASN A 132 4.70 7.01 -22.14
C ASN A 132 5.79 7.26 -23.19
N ARG A 133 5.66 8.28 -24.04
CA ARG A 133 6.71 8.66 -24.99
C ARG A 133 7.99 9.11 -24.28
N ALA A 134 7.88 9.90 -23.20
CA ALA A 134 9.03 10.28 -22.39
C ALA A 134 9.71 9.07 -21.73
N ASN A 135 8.90 8.13 -21.20
CA ASN A 135 9.39 6.89 -20.61
C ASN A 135 10.13 6.00 -21.62
N LEU A 136 9.61 5.88 -22.84
CA LEU A 136 10.29 5.17 -23.94
C LEU A 136 11.64 5.81 -24.27
N GLY A 137 11.71 7.14 -24.30
CA GLY A 137 12.96 7.88 -24.52
C GLY A 137 14.02 7.58 -23.46
N MET A 138 13.62 7.51 -22.18
CA MET A 138 14.53 7.11 -21.10
C MET A 138 14.96 5.65 -21.23
N LYS A 139 14.03 4.76 -21.59
CA LYS A 139 14.29 3.32 -21.73
C LYS A 139 15.33 3.01 -22.80
N VAL A 140 15.27 3.66 -23.97
CA VAL A 140 16.21 3.37 -25.07
C VAL A 140 17.61 3.94 -24.86
N ILE A 141 17.77 4.90 -23.92
CA ILE A 141 19.06 5.53 -23.62
C ILE A 141 19.72 4.90 -22.40
N HIS A 142 18.93 4.46 -21.42
CA HIS A 142 19.43 3.83 -20.22
C HIS A 142 20.13 2.50 -20.56
N GLU A 143 21.28 2.23 -19.92
CA GLU A 143 22.00 0.96 -20.06
C GLU A 143 22.27 0.53 -21.52
N HIS A 144 22.58 1.49 -22.39
CA HIS A 144 22.71 1.32 -23.86
C HIS A 144 23.58 0.16 -24.37
N ASN A 145 24.48 -0.40 -23.56
CA ASN A 145 25.33 -1.55 -23.91
C ASN A 145 25.08 -2.80 -23.04
N ALA A 146 24.10 -2.81 -22.14
CA ALA A 146 23.85 -3.92 -21.23
C ALA A 146 22.81 -4.93 -21.77
N HIS A 147 21.98 -4.51 -22.74
CA HIS A 147 20.90 -5.33 -23.28
C HIS A 147 21.28 -5.96 -24.62
N ASN A 148 21.42 -7.28 -24.65
CA ASN A 148 21.63 -8.08 -25.87
C ASN A 148 20.33 -8.71 -26.40
N PHE A 149 19.26 -8.62 -25.61
CA PHE A 149 17.93 -9.12 -25.94
C PHE A 149 16.96 -7.94 -25.98
N PRO A 150 15.92 -8.00 -26.83
CA PRO A 150 14.99 -6.89 -27.04
C PRO A 150 14.10 -6.59 -25.83
N LEU A 151 14.17 -7.44 -24.82
CA LEU A 151 13.25 -7.47 -23.71
C LEU A 151 14.01 -7.42 -22.40
N ASP A 152 13.73 -6.40 -21.62
CA ASP A 152 14.22 -6.31 -20.26
C ASP A 152 13.12 -6.80 -19.32
N LEU A 153 13.36 -7.98 -18.74
CA LEU A 153 12.44 -8.68 -17.85
C LEU A 153 12.65 -8.32 -16.37
N ALA A 154 13.76 -7.65 -16.06
CA ALA A 154 14.09 -7.20 -14.71
C ALA A 154 13.56 -5.79 -14.42
N THR A 155 13.15 -5.06 -15.48
CA THR A 155 12.37 -3.82 -15.44
C THR A 155 11.15 -3.93 -16.36
N VAL A 156 10.28 -2.93 -16.38
CA VAL A 156 8.96 -3.01 -16.99
C VAL A 156 8.99 -3.12 -18.51
N GLU A 157 8.21 -4.08 -19.00
CA GLU A 157 7.62 -4.05 -20.32
C GLU A 157 6.27 -3.33 -20.32
N VAL A 158 6.23 -2.23 -21.06
CA VAL A 158 5.01 -1.81 -21.74
C VAL A 158 5.15 -2.34 -23.17
N PRO A 159 4.27 -3.24 -23.64
CA PRO A 159 4.22 -3.54 -25.05
C PRO A 159 3.94 -2.23 -25.79
N SER A 160 4.90 -1.76 -26.57
CA SER A 160 4.60 -0.82 -27.65
C SER A 160 3.65 -1.56 -28.57
N ILE A 161 2.35 -1.34 -28.43
CA ILE A 161 1.41 -1.69 -29.48
C ILE A 161 1.70 -0.75 -30.64
N ASN A 162 2.60 -1.21 -31.50
CA ASN A 162 2.87 -0.61 -32.79
C ASN A 162 1.56 -0.70 -33.58
N GLY A 163 0.88 0.43 -33.68
CA GLY A 163 -0.02 0.73 -34.79
C GLY A 163 0.73 1.60 -35.77
#